data_AF-A0A9W4X527-F1
#
_entry.id   AF-A0A9W4X527-F1
#
_cell.length_a   1.000
_cell.length_b   1.000
_cell.length_c   1.000
_cell.angle_alpha   90.00
_cell.angle_beta   90.00
_cell.angle_gamma   90.00
#
_symmetry.space_group_name_H-M   'P 1'
#
loop_
_entity.id
_entity.type
_entity.pdbx_description
1 polymer ?
#
loop_
_entity_poly.entity_id
_entity_poly.type
_entity_poly.pdbx_seq_one_letter_code
_entity_poly.pdbx_strand_id
1 'polypeptide(L)' 'MLILKLNEYICWLIVERSLEDCSYRTIARQLNISKTSISRIFLHFKKYGCVEKRLPSLGRSRILGVDDI' A
#
# COMPACT_ATOMS: atom_id res chain seq x y z
N MET A 1 -0.94 13.88 1.58
CA MET A 1 -0.56 12.82 0.62
C MET A 1 -1.81 11.98 0.37
N LEU A 2 -2.53 12.27 -0.72
CA LEU A 2 -3.78 11.60 -1.09
C LEU A 2 -3.52 10.11 -1.31
N ILE A 3 -4.00 9.27 -0.39
CA ILE A 3 -4.15 7.84 -0.66
C ILE A 3 -5.32 7.76 -1.63
N LEU A 4 -5.01 7.82 -2.93
CA LEU A 4 -5.95 7.44 -3.98
C LEU A 4 -6.56 6.11 -3.54
N LYS A 5 -7.89 6.04 -3.47
CA LYS A 5 -8.65 4.80 -3.32
C LYS A 5 -8.27 3.91 -4.51
N LEU A 6 -7.16 3.19 -4.40
CA LEU A 6 -6.77 2.21 -5.39
C LEU A 6 -7.83 1.12 -5.35
N ASN A 7 -8.31 0.70 -6.52
CA ASN A 7 -9.23 -0.41 -6.63
C ASN A 7 -8.53 -1.67 -6.09
N GLU A 8 -9.24 -2.47 -5.30
CA GLU A 8 -8.73 -3.74 -4.76
C GLU A 8 -8.23 -4.66 -5.88
N TYR A 9 -8.95 -4.68 -7.00
CA TYR A 9 -8.53 -5.36 -8.22
C TYR A 9 -7.13 -4.92 -8.69
N ILE A 10 -6.84 -3.61 -8.68
CA ILE A 10 -5.54 -3.09 -9.09
C ILE A 10 -4.45 -3.51 -8.08
N CYS A 11 -4.76 -3.54 -6.79
CA CYS A 11 -3.80 -4.01 -5.79
C CYS A 11 -3.46 -5.49 -5.99
N TRP A 12 -4.46 -6.34 -6.26
CA TRP A 12 -4.23 -7.75 -6.59
C TRP A 12 -3.43 -7.92 -7.87
N LEU A 13 -3.71 -7.13 -8.90
CA LEU A 13 -2.92 -7.12 -10.13
C LEU A 13 -1.45 -6.72 -9.88
N ILE A 14 -1.20 -5.77 -8.98
CA ILE A 14 0.17 -5.43 -8.56
C ILE A 14 0.86 -6.62 -7.90
N VAL A 15 0.16 -7.32 -7.01
CA VAL A 15 0.70 -8.51 -6.32
C VAL A 15 1.02 -9.60 -7.31
N GLU A 16 0.08 -9.96 -8.18
CA GLU A 16 0.26 -10.99 -9.23
C GLU A 16 1.50 -10.70 -10.07
N ARG A 17 1.60 -9.51 -10.66
CA ARG A 17 2.75 -9.12 -11.48
C ARG A 17 4.07 -9.11 -10.71
N SER A 18 4.03 -8.73 -9.43
CA SER A 18 5.24 -8.74 -8.59
C SER A 18 5.70 -10.15 -8.25
N LEU A 19 4.79 -11.13 -8.18
CA LEU A 19 5.11 -12.54 -8.01
C LEU A 19 5.62 -13.20 -9.31
N GLU A 20 5.22 -12.68 -10.47
CA GLU A 20 5.76 -13.05 -11.79
C GLU A 20 7.16 -12.43 -12.09
N ASP A 21 7.87 -11.95 -11.08
CA ASP A 21 9.17 -11.26 -11.21
C ASP A 21 9.17 -10.01 -12.12
N CYS A 22 8.00 -9.39 -12.38
CA CYS A 22 7.96 -8.13 -13.11
C CYS A 22 8.57 -7.00 -12.25
N SER A 23 9.49 -6.24 -12.84
CA SER A 23 10.08 -5.10 -12.13
C SER A 23 9.02 -4.07 -11.73
N TYR A 24 9.15 -3.49 -10.52
CA TYR A 24 8.22 -2.43 -10.09
C TYR A 24 8.21 -1.22 -11.02
N ARG A 25 9.29 -0.99 -11.79
CA ARG A 25 9.33 0.07 -12.81
C ARG A 25 8.38 -0.25 -13.97
N THR A 26 8.36 -1.51 -14.41
CA THR A 26 7.47 -1.99 -15.46
C THR A 26 6.00 -1.87 -15.02
N ILE A 27 5.69 -2.37 -13.82
CA ILE A 27 4.33 -2.31 -13.24
C ILE A 27 3.89 -0.85 -13.09
N ALA A 28 4.77 0.03 -12.60
CA ALA A 28 4.49 1.46 -12.46
C ALA A 28 4.12 2.11 -13.80
N ARG A 29 4.85 1.78 -14.86
CA ARG A 29 4.59 2.29 -16.21
C ARG A 29 3.27 1.77 -16.77
N GLN A 30 2.97 0.49 -16.58
CA GLN A 30 1.76 -0.16 -17.13
C GLN A 30 0.48 0.31 -16.43
N LEU A 31 0.52 0.44 -15.10
CA LEU A 31 -0.66 0.78 -14.30
C LEU A 31 -0.78 2.28 -14.03
N ASN A 32 0.21 3.08 -14.47
CA ASN A 32 0.34 4.51 -14.18
C ASN A 32 0.28 4.82 -12.67
N ILE A 33 0.98 4.00 -11.88
CA ILE A 33 1.03 4.08 -10.43
C ILE A 33 2.46 4.33 -9.99
N SER A 34 2.64 5.14 -8.95
CA SER A 34 3.98 5.39 -8.43
C SER A 34 4.65 4.10 -7.94
N LYS A 35 5.95 3.96 -8.20
CA LYS A 35 6.76 2.84 -7.70
C LYS A 35 6.66 2.69 -6.17
N THR A 36 6.56 3.81 -5.45
CA THR A 36 6.42 3.81 -3.99
C THR A 36 5.08 3.24 -3.54
N SER A 37 3.98 3.53 -4.23
CA SER A 37 2.68 2.89 -3.99
C SER A 37 2.74 1.39 -4.22
N ILE A 38 3.32 0.94 -5.34
CA ILE A 38 3.49 -0.49 -5.64
C ILE A 38 4.30 -1.18 -4.55
N SER A 39 5.45 -0.61 -4.18
CA SER A 39 6.30 -1.18 -3.13
C SER A 39 5.58 -1.28 -1.78
N ARG A 40 4.73 -0.31 -1.43
CA ARG A 40 3.94 -0.36 -0.19
C ARG A 40 2.87 -1.44 -0.22
N ILE A 41 2.18 -1.60 -1.34
CA ILE A 41 1.15 -2.64 -1.54
C ILE A 41 1.79 -4.02 -1.43
N PHE A 42 2.88 -4.25 -2.16
CA PHE A 42 3.54 -5.55 -2.12
C PHE A 42 4.15 -5.87 -0.75
N LEU A 43 4.75 -4.89 -0.08
CA LEU A 43 5.24 -5.07 1.29
C LEU A 43 4.10 -5.37 2.27
N HIS A 44 2.94 -4.73 2.09
CA HIS A 44 1.76 -5.00 2.90
C HIS A 44 1.25 -6.42 2.69
N PHE A 45 1.11 -6.86 1.43
CA PHE A 45 0.77 -8.23 1.08
C PHE A 45 1.75 -9.24 1.69
N LYS A 46 3.06 -9.02 1.55
CA LYS A 46 4.08 -9.91 2.14
C LYS A 46 3.96 -10.03 3.67
N LYS A 47 3.49 -8.97 4.34
CA LYS A 47 3.36 -8.95 5.79
C LYS A 47 2.05 -9.55 6.31
N TYR A 48 0.93 -9.35 5.61
CA TYR A 48 -0.40 -9.69 6.12
C TYR A 48 -1.18 -10.70 5.25
N GLY A 49 -0.69 -11.02 4.06
CA GLY A 49 -1.35 -11.93 3.12
C GLY A 49 -2.57 -11.35 2.40
N CYS A 50 -2.83 -10.04 2.55
CA CYS A 50 -3.96 -9.36 1.92
C CYS A 50 -3.58 -8.00 1.34
N VAL A 51 -4.42 -7.47 0.46
CA VAL A 51 -4.27 -6.14 -0.17
C VAL A 51 -5.28 -5.11 0.37
N GLU A 52 -5.99 -5.46 1.43
CA GLU A 52 -7.08 -4.66 1.98
C GLU A 52 -6.63 -3.25 2.37
N LYS A 53 -7.55 -2.30 2.23
CA LYS A 53 -7.29 -0.87 2.50
C LYS A 53 -6.88 -0.68 3.95
N ARG A 54 -5.56 -0.60 4.19
CA ARG A 54 -5.09 0.26 5.27
C ARG A 54 -5.52 1.68 4.92
N LEU A 55 -6.60 2.14 5.55
CA LEU A 55 -6.52 3.43 6.20
C LEU A 55 -5.53 3.23 7.36
N PRO A 56 -4.25 3.65 7.26
CA PRO A 56 -3.75 4.35 8.42
C PRO A 56 -4.62 5.60 8.46
N SER A 57 -5.58 5.64 9.38
CA SER A 57 -6.05 6.92 9.90
C SER A 57 -4.80 7.76 10.08
N LEU A 58 -4.67 8.84 9.31
CA LEU A 58 -3.53 9.75 9.40
C LEU A 58 -3.62 10.59 10.68
N GLY A 59 -4.14 10.01 11.76
CA GLY A 59 -3.87 10.42 13.13
C GLY A 59 -2.80 9.46 13.63
N ARG A 60 -1.56 9.94 13.71
CA ARG A 60 -0.60 9.42 14.69
C ARG A 60 -1.39 9.32 15.99
N SER A 61 -1.64 8.11 16.51
CA SER A 61 -2.22 7.98 17.85
C SER A 61 -1.27 8.72 18.78
N ARG A 62 -1.65 9.92 19.21
CA ARG A 62 -1.06 10.49 20.41
C ARG A 62 -1.43 9.50 21.48
N ILE A 63 -0.42 8.77 21.96
CA ILE A 63 -0.52 8.07 23.23
C ILE A 63 -0.91 9.19 24.21
N LEU A 64 -2.14 9.14 24.74
CA LEU A 64 -2.55 10.01 25.83
C LEU A 64 -1.57 9.72 26.97
N GLY A 65 -0.68 10.67 27.23
CA GLY A 65 0.22 10.60 28.36
C GLY A 65 -0.59 10.80 29.64
N VAL A 66 -0.10 10.27 30.76
CA VAL A 66 -0.69 10.52 32.08
C VAL A 66 -0.70 12.02 32.43
N ASP A 67 0.11 12.83 31.74
CA ASP A 67 0.22 14.28 31.90
C ASP A 67 -0.93 15.10 31.27
N ASP A 68 -1.89 14.45 30.59
CA ASP A 68 -3.06 15.11 29.98
C ASP A 68 -4.33 15.09 30.87
N ILE A 69 -4.21 14.73 32.17
CA ILE A 69 -5.31 14.75 33.19
C ILE A 69 -5.14 15.91 34.17
#